data_AF-A0A3B7DIF8-F1
#
_entry.id   AF-A0A3B7DIF8-F1
#
_cell.length_a   1.000
_cell.length_b   1.000
_cell.length_c   1.000
_cell.angle_alpha   90.00
_cell.angle_beta   90.00
_cell.angle_gamma   90.00
#
_symmetry.space_group_name_H-M   'P 1'
#
loop_
_entity.id
_entity.type
_entity.pdbx_description
1 polymer ?
#
loop_
_entity_poly.entity_id
_entity_poly.type
_entity_poly.pdbx_seq_one_letter_code
_entity_poly.pdbx_strand_id
1 'polypeptide(L)'
;MKDSEFVRALQAVFDANDPSDGIDRGDGYGRDHRIESVRIVESEDGFDDLEVTVRANRKAITARLLFDSAWRTASGLDQVNAYAAYVAAMWSSAVSGRGSAGPLSGHAAEDVEVTLKRGCTDVSRTAPDVVSAVDRDGESFFVHVSAQQWQDFVVSQGDDAMFALNTMIDSRWDDENHLVFFRGALHQSIRAELPPVRSMLLRDPSADGSGSARTSER
;
A
#
# COMPACT_ATOMS: atom_id res chain seq x y z
N MET A 1 -8.38 3.71 -19.64
CA MET A 1 -9.11 2.42 -19.65
C MET A 1 -10.19 2.50 -18.59
N LYS A 2 -11.42 2.06 -18.87
CA LYS A 2 -12.48 2.06 -17.85
C LYS A 2 -12.25 0.93 -16.84
N ASP A 3 -12.74 1.08 -15.61
CA ASP A 3 -12.56 0.07 -14.56
C ASP A 3 -13.11 -1.31 -14.94
N SER A 4 -14.24 -1.34 -15.65
CA SER A 4 -14.81 -2.59 -16.19
C SER A 4 -13.94 -3.25 -17.27
N GLU A 5 -13.21 -2.47 -18.07
CA GLU A 5 -12.25 -2.98 -19.04
C GLU A 5 -10.99 -3.50 -18.33
N PHE A 6 -10.55 -2.80 -17.28
CA PHE A 6 -9.43 -3.21 -16.44
C PHE A 6 -9.73 -4.57 -15.80
N VAL A 7 -10.89 -4.73 -15.16
CA VAL A 7 -11.27 -5.99 -14.49
C VAL A 7 -11.40 -7.14 -15.48
N ARG A 8 -11.93 -6.90 -16.69
CA ARG A 8 -11.97 -7.93 -17.75
C ARG A 8 -10.57 -8.35 -18.18
N ALA A 9 -9.67 -7.40 -18.38
CA ALA A 9 -8.28 -7.70 -18.73
C ALA A 9 -7.57 -8.43 -17.59
N LEU A 10 -7.83 -8.04 -16.34
CA LEU A 10 -7.27 -8.68 -15.14
C LEU A 10 -7.74 -10.14 -15.01
N GLN A 11 -9.04 -10.40 -15.21
CA GLN A 11 -9.57 -11.76 -15.25
C GLN A 11 -8.91 -12.58 -16.36
N ALA A 12 -8.71 -12.01 -17.56
CA ALA A 12 -8.04 -12.69 -18.66
C ALA A 12 -6.58 -13.06 -18.34
N VAL A 13 -5.86 -12.22 -17.60
CA VAL A 13 -4.50 -12.53 -17.10
C VAL A 13 -4.54 -13.73 -16.16
N PHE A 14 -5.51 -13.79 -15.25
CA PHE A 14 -5.63 -14.91 -14.32
C PHE A 14 -6.13 -16.20 -15.00
N ASP A 15 -7.00 -16.09 -16.00
CA ASP A 15 -7.50 -17.23 -16.78
C ASP A 15 -6.42 -17.80 -17.73
N ALA A 16 -5.52 -16.97 -18.24
CA ALA A 16 -4.38 -17.42 -19.05
C ALA A 16 -3.42 -18.33 -18.25
N ASN A 17 -3.53 -18.33 -16.92
CA ASN A 17 -2.77 -19.17 -16.01
C ASN A 17 -3.58 -20.37 -15.48
N ASP A 18 -4.61 -20.83 -16.20
CA ASP A 18 -5.41 -22.00 -15.82
C ASP A 18 -4.59 -23.31 -15.84
N PRO A 19 -4.32 -23.95 -14.69
CA PRO A 19 -3.54 -25.19 -14.63
C PRO A 19 -4.25 -26.40 -15.29
N SER A 20 -5.54 -26.29 -15.62
CA SER A 20 -6.28 -27.34 -16.35
C SER A 20 -5.93 -27.42 -17.84
N ASP A 21 -5.21 -26.44 -18.38
CA ASP A 21 -4.70 -26.49 -19.75
C ASP A 21 -3.40 -27.32 -19.88
N GLY A 22 -2.82 -27.74 -18.75
CA GLY A 22 -1.62 -28.59 -18.68
C GLY A 22 -0.31 -27.85 -18.96
N ILE A 23 -0.31 -26.52 -19.05
CA ILE A 23 0.88 -25.71 -19.34
C ILE A 23 1.40 -25.09 -18.05
N ASP A 24 2.53 -25.62 -17.56
CA ASP A 24 3.30 -25.05 -16.45
C ASP A 24 4.03 -23.78 -16.93
N ARG A 25 3.32 -22.65 -16.87
CA ARG A 25 3.90 -21.33 -17.09
C ARG A 25 4.56 -20.93 -15.78
N GLY A 26 5.87 -21.14 -15.66
CA GLY A 26 6.67 -20.94 -14.45
C GLY A 26 6.82 -19.48 -13.97
N ASP A 27 5.73 -18.72 -13.92
CA ASP A 27 5.64 -17.31 -13.50
C ASP A 27 5.27 -17.14 -12.01
N GLY A 28 5.10 -18.24 -11.26
CA GLY A 28 4.97 -18.24 -9.81
C GLY A 28 3.55 -18.40 -9.26
N TYR A 29 2.55 -18.64 -10.11
CA TYR A 29 1.15 -18.78 -9.69
C TYR A 29 0.66 -20.25 -9.63
N GLY A 30 1.49 -21.21 -10.03
CA GLY A 30 1.07 -22.57 -10.36
C GLY A 30 1.28 -23.61 -9.26
N ARG A 31 0.22 -23.90 -8.49
CA ARG A 31 -0.29 -25.25 -8.14
C ARG A 31 -1.34 -25.22 -7.04
N ASP A 32 -1.18 -24.34 -6.05
CA ASP A 32 -1.95 -24.41 -4.80
C ASP A 32 -3.09 -23.38 -4.71
N HIS A 33 -3.08 -22.37 -5.59
CA HIS A 33 -4.01 -21.24 -5.56
C HIS A 33 -4.51 -20.89 -6.97
N ARG A 34 -5.83 -20.70 -7.13
CA ARG A 34 -6.46 -20.28 -8.38
C ARG A 34 -7.38 -19.10 -8.14
N ILE A 35 -7.20 -18.00 -8.85
CA ILE A 35 -8.17 -16.89 -8.84
C ILE A 35 -9.38 -17.32 -9.67
N GLU A 36 -10.56 -17.36 -9.04
CA GLU A 36 -11.81 -17.82 -9.67
C GLU A 36 -12.67 -16.67 -10.18
N SER A 37 -12.61 -15.53 -9.50
CA SER A 37 -13.40 -14.36 -9.87
C SER A 37 -12.74 -13.08 -9.39
N VAL A 38 -12.78 -12.05 -10.22
CA VAL A 38 -12.56 -10.66 -9.81
C VAL A 38 -13.77 -9.79 -10.15
N ARG A 39 -14.19 -8.94 -9.23
CA ARG A 39 -15.25 -7.95 -9.46
C ARG A 39 -15.03 -6.68 -8.67
N ILE A 40 -15.59 -5.59 -9.17
CA ILE A 40 -15.61 -4.32 -8.43
C ILE A 40 -16.75 -4.37 -7.42
N VAL A 41 -16.50 -3.88 -6.22
CA VAL A 41 -17.49 -3.65 -5.18
C VAL A 41 -17.34 -2.21 -4.73
N GLU A 42 -18.41 -1.43 -4.84
CA GLU A 42 -18.43 -0.07 -4.31
C GLU A 42 -18.39 -0.15 -2.77
N SER A 43 -17.49 0.62 -2.15
CA SER A 43 -17.41 0.74 -0.69
C SER A 43 -18.09 2.02 -0.23
N GLU A 44 -18.56 2.02 1.03
CA GLU A 44 -19.24 3.17 1.65
C GLU A 44 -18.31 4.35 1.91
N ASP A 45 -17.00 4.12 1.88
CA ASP A 45 -15.94 5.13 2.03
C ASP A 45 -15.65 5.91 0.73
N GLY A 46 -16.39 5.61 -0.35
CA GLY A 46 -16.22 6.27 -1.64
C GLY A 46 -15.07 5.73 -2.49
N PHE A 47 -14.43 4.64 -2.06
CA PHE A 47 -13.40 3.95 -2.84
C PHE A 47 -13.94 2.64 -3.41
N ASP A 48 -13.58 2.35 -4.65
CA ASP A 48 -13.89 1.04 -5.23
C ASP A 48 -12.97 -0.03 -4.66
N ASP A 49 -13.55 -1.18 -4.29
CA ASP A 49 -12.84 -2.40 -3.96
C ASP A 49 -12.79 -3.34 -5.17
N LEU A 50 -11.71 -4.08 -5.31
CA LEU A 50 -11.65 -5.30 -6.09
C LEU A 50 -11.86 -6.47 -5.14
N GLU A 51 -13.00 -7.12 -5.26
CA GLU A 51 -13.27 -8.39 -4.60
C GLU A 51 -12.68 -9.53 -5.46
N VAL A 52 -11.74 -10.25 -4.87
CA VAL A 52 -11.02 -11.36 -5.49
C VAL A 52 -11.34 -12.65 -4.74
N THR A 53 -11.85 -13.65 -5.44
CA THR A 53 -12.06 -14.99 -4.88
C THR A 53 -10.96 -15.91 -5.35
N VAL A 54 -10.23 -16.50 -4.40
CA VAL A 54 -9.15 -17.43 -4.65
C VAL A 54 -9.51 -18.80 -4.08
N ARG A 55 -9.45 -19.83 -4.92
CA ARG A 55 -9.52 -21.22 -4.51
C ARG A 55 -8.13 -21.69 -4.08
N ALA A 56 -7.99 -21.97 -2.79
CA ALA A 56 -6.83 -22.61 -2.20
C ALA A 56 -7.23 -24.00 -1.70
N ASN A 57 -6.63 -25.05 -2.26
CA ASN A 57 -7.04 -26.43 -1.99
C ASN A 57 -8.55 -26.66 -2.27
N ARG A 58 -9.32 -27.06 -1.24
CA ARG A 58 -10.78 -27.30 -1.32
C ARG A 58 -11.62 -26.12 -0.82
N LYS A 59 -11.01 -24.96 -0.55
CA LYS A 59 -11.69 -23.78 -0.01
C LYS A 59 -11.57 -22.61 -0.98
N ALA A 60 -12.68 -21.94 -1.23
CA ALA A 60 -12.69 -20.62 -1.84
C ALA A 60 -12.64 -19.58 -0.72
N ILE A 61 -11.76 -18.60 -0.84
CA ILE A 61 -11.64 -17.50 0.08
C ILE A 61 -11.73 -16.21 -0.72
N THR A 62 -12.51 -15.27 -0.22
CA THR A 62 -12.75 -13.98 -0.87
C THR A 62 -12.06 -12.88 -0.07
N ALA A 63 -11.31 -12.02 -0.75
CA ALA A 63 -10.64 -10.86 -0.18
C ALA A 63 -11.02 -9.59 -0.97
N ARG A 64 -10.90 -8.42 -0.34
CA ARG A 64 -11.13 -7.12 -0.96
C ARG A 64 -9.85 -6.29 -0.98
N LEU A 65 -9.51 -5.75 -2.15
CA LEU A 65 -8.28 -4.99 -2.44
C LEU A 65 -8.61 -3.62 -3.03
N LEU A 66 -7.74 -2.61 -2.88
CA LEU A 66 -8.11 -1.25 -3.34
C LEU A 66 -8.16 -1.21 -4.84
N PHE A 67 -9.27 -0.70 -5.36
CA PHE A 67 -9.52 -0.56 -6.77
C PHE A 67 -10.02 0.84 -7.14
N ASP A 68 -9.53 1.86 -6.44
CA ASP A 68 -9.67 3.23 -6.86
C ASP A 68 -8.70 3.57 -8.01
N SER A 69 -9.21 4.24 -9.04
CA SER A 69 -8.46 4.57 -10.24
C SER A 69 -7.35 5.59 -9.98
N ALA A 70 -7.60 6.58 -9.11
CA ALA A 70 -6.62 7.58 -8.75
C ALA A 70 -5.48 6.91 -7.99
N TRP A 71 -5.79 6.07 -6.99
CA TRP A 71 -4.80 5.29 -6.27
C TRP A 71 -4.01 4.36 -7.18
N ARG A 72 -4.65 3.55 -8.03
CA ARG A 72 -3.92 2.61 -8.91
C ARG A 72 -2.92 3.32 -9.79
N THR A 73 -3.35 4.40 -10.45
CA THR A 73 -2.48 5.22 -11.32
C THR A 73 -1.23 5.65 -10.59
N ALA A 74 -1.45 6.01 -9.36
CA ALA A 74 -0.52 6.78 -8.61
C ALA A 74 0.43 5.82 -7.85
N SER A 75 -0.03 4.62 -7.47
CA SER A 75 0.80 3.52 -6.99
C SER A 75 1.59 2.79 -8.09
N GLY A 76 1.51 3.23 -9.36
CA GLY A 76 2.16 2.54 -10.49
C GLY A 76 1.50 1.21 -10.85
N LEU A 77 0.21 1.06 -10.52
CA LEU A 77 -0.62 -0.12 -10.75
C LEU A 77 -1.74 0.18 -11.77
N ASP A 78 -1.55 1.18 -12.64
CA ASP A 78 -2.41 1.48 -13.79
C ASP A 78 -2.34 0.40 -14.89
N GLN A 79 -1.27 -0.39 -14.89
CA GLN A 79 -1.08 -1.50 -15.80
C GLN A 79 -1.66 -2.79 -15.21
N VAL A 80 -2.46 -3.50 -16.01
CA VAL A 80 -3.15 -4.73 -15.61
C VAL A 80 -2.19 -5.78 -15.04
N ASN A 81 -1.04 -5.98 -15.68
CA ASN A 81 -0.04 -6.96 -15.24
C ASN A 81 0.61 -6.57 -13.89
N ALA A 82 0.87 -5.28 -13.68
CA ALA A 82 1.43 -4.80 -12.42
C ALA A 82 0.42 -4.98 -11.27
N TYR A 83 -0.85 -4.67 -11.52
CA TYR A 83 -1.92 -4.88 -10.56
C TYR A 83 -2.16 -6.38 -10.28
N ALA A 84 -2.09 -7.25 -11.30
CA ALA A 84 -2.19 -8.70 -11.15
C ALA A 84 -1.11 -9.25 -10.21
N ALA A 85 0.13 -8.80 -10.37
CA ALA A 85 1.23 -9.17 -9.48
C ALA A 85 0.99 -8.69 -8.03
N TYR A 86 0.47 -7.46 -7.86
CA TYR A 86 0.09 -6.93 -6.55
C TYR A 86 -0.98 -7.78 -5.85
N VAL A 87 -2.06 -8.15 -6.55
CA VAL A 87 -3.14 -9.01 -6.02
C VAL A 87 -2.58 -10.34 -5.50
N ALA A 88 -1.70 -10.97 -6.28
CA ALA A 88 -1.10 -12.25 -5.90
C ALA A 88 -0.18 -12.14 -4.67
N ALA A 89 0.62 -11.08 -4.59
CA ALA A 89 1.49 -10.81 -3.44
C ALA A 89 0.70 -10.59 -2.15
N MET A 90 -0.40 -9.82 -2.23
CA MET A 90 -1.31 -9.59 -1.11
C MET A 90 -1.96 -10.89 -0.63
N TRP A 91 -2.40 -11.74 -1.57
CA TRP A 91 -2.99 -13.02 -1.25
C TRP A 91 -2.01 -13.98 -0.55
N SER A 92 -0.79 -14.10 -1.08
CA SER A 92 0.26 -14.94 -0.49
C SER A 92 0.58 -14.52 0.96
N SER A 93 0.59 -13.21 1.22
CA SER A 93 0.82 -12.65 2.55
C SER A 93 -0.33 -12.94 3.52
N ALA A 94 -1.59 -12.84 3.06
CA ALA A 94 -2.77 -13.09 3.88
C ALA A 94 -2.90 -14.56 4.32
N VAL A 95 -2.64 -15.51 3.41
CA VAL A 95 -2.68 -16.96 3.70
C VAL A 95 -1.62 -17.36 4.74
N SER A 96 -0.54 -16.58 4.85
CA SER A 96 0.54 -16.80 5.82
C SER A 96 0.16 -16.40 7.28
N GLY A 97 -1.01 -15.81 7.51
CA GLY A 97 -1.61 -15.69 8.86
C GLY A 97 -1.04 -14.61 9.80
N ARG A 98 -0.49 -13.51 9.31
CA ARG A 98 0.08 -12.42 10.13
C ARG A 98 -0.92 -11.32 10.57
N GLY A 99 -2.15 -11.64 10.94
CA GLY A 99 -3.12 -10.64 11.43
C GLY A 99 -4.02 -11.19 12.52
N SER A 100 -3.89 -10.70 13.76
CA SER A 100 -4.72 -11.07 14.91
C SER A 100 -5.53 -9.85 15.38
N ALA A 101 -6.76 -10.07 15.83
CA ALA A 101 -7.63 -9.05 16.43
C ALA A 101 -7.56 -9.17 17.96
N GLY A 102 -7.08 -8.13 18.63
CA GLY A 102 -7.08 -8.01 20.10
C GLY A 102 -8.19 -7.08 20.62
N PRO A 103 -8.32 -6.89 21.94
CA PRO A 103 -9.33 -6.02 22.56
C PRO A 103 -8.98 -4.51 22.48
N LEU A 104 -9.97 -3.73 22.03
CA LEU A 104 -10.01 -2.27 21.89
C LEU A 104 -9.45 -1.49 23.10
N SER A 105 -8.33 -0.79 22.91
CA SER A 105 -7.87 0.26 23.83
C SER A 105 -8.10 1.65 23.19
N GLY A 106 -8.83 2.52 23.89
CA GLY A 106 -9.16 3.88 23.44
C GLY A 106 -8.00 4.89 23.49
N HIS A 107 -6.75 4.42 23.45
CA HIS A 107 -5.54 5.22 23.73
C HIS A 107 -4.65 5.48 22.51
N ALA A 108 -5.04 5.11 21.29
CA ALA A 108 -4.13 5.16 20.14
C ALA A 108 -3.45 6.50 19.85
N ALA A 109 -4.21 7.60 19.78
CA ALA A 109 -3.61 8.91 19.52
C ALA A 109 -2.68 9.34 20.67
N GLU A 110 -3.01 8.97 21.90
CA GLU A 110 -2.17 9.21 23.09
C GLU A 110 -0.89 8.37 23.04
N ASP A 111 -0.99 7.09 22.65
CA ASP A 111 0.16 6.20 22.48
C ASP A 111 1.09 6.69 21.36
N VAL A 112 0.52 7.12 20.23
CA VAL A 112 1.27 7.71 19.11
C VAL A 112 1.93 9.02 19.55
N GLU A 113 1.22 9.91 20.22
CA GLU A 113 1.81 11.14 20.77
C GLU A 113 2.97 10.85 21.72
N VAL A 114 2.79 9.92 22.66
CA VAL A 114 3.83 9.52 23.62
C VAL A 114 5.04 8.93 22.89
N THR A 115 4.81 8.20 21.79
CA THR A 115 5.87 7.67 20.93
C THR A 115 6.64 8.80 20.27
N LEU A 116 5.93 9.69 19.58
CA LEU A 116 6.50 10.79 18.81
C LEU A 116 7.27 11.75 19.71
N LYS A 117 6.82 12.00 20.95
CA LYS A 117 7.52 12.86 21.93
C LYS A 117 8.93 12.38 22.28
N ARG A 118 9.32 11.16 21.93
CA ARG A 118 10.70 10.65 22.12
C ARG A 118 11.64 11.01 20.96
N GLY A 119 11.08 11.20 19.76
CA GLY A 119 11.84 11.46 18.53
C GLY A 119 11.74 12.91 18.05
N CYS A 120 10.57 13.51 18.20
CA CYS A 120 10.17 14.79 17.64
C CYS A 120 10.38 15.97 18.61
N THR A 121 10.55 17.16 18.06
CA THR A 121 10.75 18.42 18.81
C THR A 121 9.44 19.04 19.29
N ASP A 122 8.36 18.89 18.51
CA ASP A 122 7.00 19.28 18.88
C ASP A 122 6.02 18.18 18.47
N VAL A 123 5.00 17.94 19.29
CA VAL A 123 3.97 16.93 19.05
C VAL A 123 2.66 17.41 19.63
N SER A 124 1.64 17.54 18.79
CA SER A 124 0.31 17.99 19.19
C SER A 124 -0.78 17.24 18.45
N ARG A 125 -1.90 17.01 19.13
CA ARG A 125 -3.10 16.45 18.53
C ARG A 125 -3.90 17.55 17.85
N THR A 126 -4.09 17.45 16.54
CA THR A 126 -4.85 18.44 15.76
C THR A 126 -6.31 18.03 15.57
N ALA A 127 -6.59 16.72 15.61
CA ALA A 127 -7.93 16.15 15.55
C ALA A 127 -7.97 14.81 16.32
N PRO A 128 -9.16 14.22 16.59
CA PRO A 128 -9.26 12.97 17.33
C PRO A 128 -8.32 11.86 16.80
N ASP A 129 -8.22 11.69 15.49
CA ASP A 129 -7.40 10.63 14.89
C ASP A 129 -6.17 11.17 14.15
N VAL A 130 -5.75 12.41 14.47
CA VAL A 130 -4.62 13.07 13.79
C VAL A 130 -3.65 13.69 14.80
N VAL A 131 -2.39 13.26 14.71
CA VAL A 131 -1.26 13.80 15.49
C VAL A 131 -0.31 14.52 14.56
N SER A 132 -0.07 15.81 14.79
CA SER A 132 0.98 16.57 14.13
C SER A 132 2.27 16.46 14.94
N ALA A 133 3.40 16.28 14.27
CA ALA A 133 4.71 16.30 14.89
C ALA A 133 5.72 17.07 14.03
N VAL A 134 6.75 17.60 14.68
CA VAL A 134 7.88 18.28 14.06
C VAL A 134 9.13 17.48 14.36
N ASP A 135 9.85 17.05 13.33
CA ASP A 135 11.09 16.30 13.48
C ASP A 135 12.22 17.17 14.06
N ARG A 136 13.38 16.57 14.31
CA ARG A 136 14.58 17.27 14.78
C ARG A 136 15.16 18.23 13.74
N ASP A 137 14.94 17.92 12.47
CA ASP A 137 15.36 18.74 11.35
C ASP A 137 14.36 19.88 11.04
N GLY A 138 13.28 19.99 11.83
CA GLY A 138 12.28 21.05 11.73
C GLY A 138 11.15 20.78 10.74
N GLU A 139 11.13 19.60 10.10
CA GLU A 139 10.07 19.20 9.18
C GLU A 139 8.82 18.74 9.92
N SER A 140 7.66 19.24 9.50
CA SER A 140 6.36 18.87 10.08
C SER A 140 5.70 17.72 9.34
N PHE A 141 5.14 16.76 10.07
CA PHE A 141 4.33 15.68 9.51
C PHE A 141 3.10 15.37 10.36
N PHE A 142 2.16 14.62 9.77
CA PHE A 142 0.88 14.27 10.38
C PHE A 142 0.70 12.75 10.39
N VAL A 143 0.33 12.17 11.52
CA VAL A 143 -0.04 10.76 11.64
C VAL A 143 -1.56 10.65 11.75
N HIS A 144 -2.18 10.01 10.77
CA HIS A 144 -3.63 9.78 10.66
C HIS A 144 -3.92 8.33 11.04
N VAL A 145 -4.38 8.11 12.27
CA VAL A 145 -4.61 6.78 12.82
C VAL A 145 -5.69 6.81 13.88
N SER A 146 -6.73 6.00 13.68
CA SER A 146 -7.79 5.79 14.67
C SER A 146 -7.39 4.79 15.75
N ALA A 147 -8.18 4.74 16.82
CA ALA A 147 -8.02 3.76 17.91
C ALA A 147 -7.87 2.31 17.40
N GLN A 148 -8.78 1.89 16.53
CA GLN A 148 -8.79 0.54 15.97
C GLN A 148 -7.56 0.30 15.09
N GLN A 149 -7.22 1.27 14.25
CA GLN A 149 -6.13 1.15 13.29
C GLN A 149 -4.76 1.01 13.96
N TRP A 150 -4.51 1.80 15.01
CA TRP A 150 -3.30 1.65 15.81
C TRP A 150 -3.23 0.30 16.50
N GLN A 151 -4.36 -0.18 17.01
CA GLN A 151 -4.40 -1.47 17.66
C GLN A 151 -4.08 -2.60 16.69
N ASP A 152 -4.67 -2.57 15.48
CA ASP A 152 -4.38 -3.53 14.42
C ASP A 152 -2.90 -3.47 14.03
N PHE A 153 -2.32 -2.26 13.96
CA PHE A 153 -0.89 -2.06 13.74
C PHE A 153 -0.06 -2.72 14.83
N VAL A 154 -0.33 -2.43 16.11
CA VAL A 154 0.39 -2.99 17.25
C VAL A 154 0.29 -4.51 17.27
N VAL A 155 -0.89 -5.07 16.99
CA VAL A 155 -1.03 -6.53 16.93
C VAL A 155 -0.26 -7.13 15.74
N SER A 156 -0.21 -6.44 14.60
CA SER A 156 0.54 -6.89 13.42
C SER A 156 2.06 -6.88 13.63
N GLN A 157 2.58 -5.87 14.33
CA GLN A 157 4.01 -5.67 14.56
C GLN A 157 4.49 -6.31 15.88
N GLY A 158 3.59 -6.62 16.81
CA GLY A 158 3.93 -7.12 18.13
C GLY A 158 4.69 -6.09 18.97
N ASP A 159 5.70 -6.55 19.72
CA ASP A 159 6.54 -5.71 20.57
C ASP A 159 7.36 -4.68 19.78
N ASP A 160 7.49 -4.85 18.46
CA ASP A 160 8.25 -3.97 17.56
C ASP A 160 7.42 -2.83 16.96
N ALA A 161 6.13 -2.70 17.29
CA ALA A 161 5.26 -1.66 16.71
C ALA A 161 5.86 -0.25 16.81
N MET A 162 6.46 0.05 17.95
CA MET A 162 7.09 1.35 18.22
C MET A 162 8.33 1.58 17.37
N PHE A 163 9.14 0.53 17.21
CA PHE A 163 10.32 0.56 16.35
C PHE A 163 9.92 0.69 14.88
N ALA A 164 8.88 -0.02 14.45
CA ALA A 164 8.32 0.07 13.11
C ALA A 164 7.78 1.48 12.80
N LEU A 165 7.06 2.11 13.74
CA LEU A 165 6.61 3.50 13.61
C LEU A 165 7.78 4.46 13.44
N ASN A 166 8.80 4.40 14.32
CA ASN A 166 9.99 5.25 14.21
C ASN A 166 10.74 5.02 12.90
N THR A 167 10.90 3.76 12.48
CA THR A 167 11.55 3.43 11.20
C THR A 167 10.80 4.04 10.01
N MET A 168 9.47 4.07 10.06
CA MET A 168 8.66 4.75 9.03
C MET A 168 8.80 6.26 9.08
N ILE A 169 8.97 6.87 10.25
CA ILE A 169 9.21 8.32 10.36
C ILE A 169 10.59 8.68 9.81
N ASP A 170 11.62 7.93 10.20
CA ASP A 170 13.02 8.16 9.82
C ASP A 170 13.28 7.91 8.32
N SER A 171 12.40 7.16 7.65
CA SER A 171 12.49 6.87 6.22
C SER A 171 11.57 7.73 5.34
N ARG A 172 10.88 8.73 5.91
CA ARG A 172 10.05 9.66 5.15
C ARG A 172 10.91 10.45 4.16
N TRP A 173 10.35 10.71 2.99
CA TRP A 173 10.92 11.68 2.05
C TRP A 173 10.43 13.10 2.39
N ASP A 174 11.19 14.11 2.01
CA ASP A 174 10.92 15.53 2.30
C ASP A 174 9.52 15.99 1.81
N ASP A 175 8.92 15.31 0.83
CA ASP A 175 7.57 15.60 0.32
C ASP A 175 6.45 14.82 1.05
N GLU A 176 6.80 13.80 1.84
CA GLU A 176 5.88 12.91 2.55
C GLU A 176 5.59 13.39 3.98
N ASN A 177 4.65 14.32 4.07
CA ASN A 177 4.25 14.95 5.33
C ASN A 177 3.12 14.22 6.06
N HIS A 178 2.68 13.06 5.58
CA HIS A 178 1.60 12.30 6.20
C HIS A 178 2.05 10.86 6.46
N LEU A 179 1.62 10.27 7.56
CA LEU A 179 1.58 8.83 7.81
C LEU A 179 0.10 8.48 7.92
N VAL A 180 -0.43 7.66 7.03
CA VAL A 180 -1.87 7.33 6.99
C VAL A 180 -2.06 5.83 7.18
N PHE A 181 -3.08 5.46 7.94
CA PHE A 181 -3.47 4.07 8.03
C PHE A 181 -4.41 3.70 6.89
N PHE A 182 -4.02 2.70 6.12
CA PHE A 182 -4.75 2.25 4.96
C PHE A 182 -4.76 0.72 4.89
N ARG A 183 -5.96 0.13 4.88
CA ARG A 183 -6.17 -1.33 4.78
C ARG A 183 -5.36 -2.20 5.76
N GLY A 184 -5.31 -1.80 7.02
CA GLY A 184 -4.66 -2.60 8.05
C GLY A 184 -3.15 -2.35 8.19
N ALA A 185 -2.58 -1.44 7.40
CA ALA A 185 -1.17 -1.07 7.49
C ALA A 185 -0.98 0.45 7.55
N LEU A 186 0.11 0.88 8.18
CA LEU A 186 0.54 2.27 8.15
C LEU A 186 1.40 2.51 6.91
N HIS A 187 1.19 3.63 6.25
CA HIS A 187 1.93 4.07 5.08
C HIS A 187 2.40 5.50 5.29
N GLN A 188 3.57 5.88 4.76
CA GLN A 188 3.89 7.29 4.50
C GLN A 188 2.90 7.87 3.50
N SER A 189 2.81 9.18 3.24
CA SER A 189 1.96 9.82 2.24
C SER A 189 2.25 11.30 2.04
N ILE A 190 1.93 11.82 0.86
CA ILE A 190 1.85 13.25 0.55
C ILE A 190 0.45 13.86 0.83
N ARG A 191 -0.55 13.02 1.19
CA ARG A 191 -1.95 13.43 1.40
C ARG A 191 -2.53 12.75 2.64
N ALA A 192 -3.55 13.39 3.23
CA ALA A 192 -4.25 12.87 4.40
C ALA A 192 -5.24 11.72 4.08
N GLU A 193 -5.76 11.65 2.86
CA GLU A 193 -6.90 10.78 2.53
C GLU A 193 -6.51 9.51 1.75
N LEU A 194 -5.25 9.40 1.31
CA LEU A 194 -4.76 8.27 0.49
C LEU A 194 -3.30 7.97 0.86
N PRO A 195 -2.86 6.71 0.90
CA PRO A 195 -1.43 6.42 0.90
C PRO A 195 -0.80 6.84 -0.45
N PRO A 196 0.51 7.11 -0.49
CA PRO A 196 1.25 7.66 -1.60
C PRO A 196 1.31 6.54 -2.60
N VAL A 197 0.53 6.74 -3.64
CA VAL A 197 1.13 7.25 -4.86
C VAL A 197 2.61 7.55 -4.75
N ARG A 198 3.47 6.60 -5.12
CA ARG A 198 4.86 6.97 -5.39
C ARG A 198 4.81 8.06 -6.44
N SER A 199 5.29 9.25 -6.11
CA SER A 199 5.74 10.17 -7.14
C SER A 199 6.86 9.43 -7.88
N MET A 200 6.51 8.76 -8.98
CA MET A 200 7.49 8.62 -10.06
C MET A 200 7.75 10.05 -10.52
N LEU A 201 8.66 10.74 -9.83
CA LEU A 201 9.46 11.77 -10.44
C LEU A 201 10.16 11.06 -11.59
N LEU A 202 9.53 11.14 -12.76
CA LEU A 202 10.15 10.89 -14.05
C LEU A 202 11.51 11.59 -13.99
N ARG A 203 12.57 10.79 -13.90
CA ARG A 203 13.91 11.29 -14.16
C ARG A 203 13.86 11.78 -15.59
N ASP A 204 14.02 13.08 -15.80
CA ASP A 204 14.06 13.65 -17.14
C ASP A 204 15.20 12.96 -17.92
N PRO A 205 14.92 12.17 -18.97
CA PRO A 205 15.98 11.54 -19.77
C PRO A 205 16.84 12.57 -20.50
N SER A 206 16.44 13.85 -20.49
CA SER A 206 17.23 14.97 -21.02
C SER A 206 18.48 15.30 -20.19
N ALA A 207 18.59 14.83 -18.95
CA ALA A 207 19.70 15.17 -18.06
C ALA A 207 21.03 14.43 -18.37
N ASP A 208 20.98 13.33 -19.13
CA ASP A 208 22.18 12.57 -19.54
C ASP A 208 22.73 13.02 -20.92
N GLY A 209 22.17 14.09 -21.49
CA GLY A 209 22.57 14.67 -22.77
C GLY A 209 23.70 15.70 -22.71
N SER A 210 24.66 15.58 -21.79
CA SER A 210 25.91 16.38 -21.90
C SER A 210 26.81 15.75 -22.96
N GLY A 211 26.53 16.12 -24.21
CA GLY A 211 27.30 15.78 -25.39
C GLY A 211 28.79 16.09 -25.20
N SER A 212 29.54 15.02 -24.99
CA SER A 212 30.95 14.97 -25.35
C SER A 212 31.08 14.88 -26.88
N ALA A 213 32.17 15.46 -27.38
CA ALA A 213 32.63 15.51 -28.77
C ALA A 213 32.08 16.64 -29.67
N ARG A 214 32.91 17.68 -29.84
CA ARG A 214 33.44 18.02 -31.17
C ARG A 214 34.86 18.57 -31.06
N THR A 215 35.81 17.68 -31.34
CA THR A 215 37.15 18.01 -31.81
C THR A 215 37.14 18.10 -33.34
N SER A 216 37.95 19.03 -33.83
CA SER A 216 38.72 19.00 -35.09
C SER A 216 38.11 19.41 -36.44
N GLU A 217 38.87 20.34 -37.04
CA GLU A 217 39.28 20.46 -38.46
C GLU A 217 38.31 21.11 -39.46
N ARG A 218 38.51 22.41 -39.68
CA ARG A 218 39.30 22.93 -40.82
C ARG A 218 39.65 24.40 -40.67
#